data_AF-A0AAU1C538-F1
#
_entry.id   AF-A0AAU1C538-F1
#
_cell.length_a   1.000
_cell.length_b   1.000
_cell.length_c   1.000
_cell.angle_alpha   90.00
_cell.angle_beta   90.00
_cell.angle_gamma   90.00
#
_symmetry.space_group_name_H-M   'P 1'
#
loop_
_entity.id
_entity.type
_entity.pdbx_description
1 polymer ?
#
loop_
_entity_poly.entity_id
_entity_poly.type
_entity_poly.pdbx_seq_one_letter_code
_entity_poly.pdbx_strand_id
1 'polypeptide(L)'
;MSTQAVASIPGNGAPIGLRYALIPVHGYGIAVATVVHMLDGEGGGAQARILQSNEPVPYGALPVLLAETTVYGAVCVEAMLRGWNSQLPRPWLVWVADAPARPVPEARYRIRALQAQLAGVATVPYLPVLRTVEDAAQALEYKDVKSAGDTLRRQMEGNSK
;
A
#
# COMPACT_ATOMS: atom_id res chain seq x y z
N MET A 1 42.44 -32.92 11.68
CA MET A 1 42.15 -31.47 11.68
C MET A 1 41.16 -31.21 10.56
N SER A 2 39.87 -31.11 10.90
CA SER A 2 38.80 -30.90 9.93
C SER A 2 38.05 -29.63 10.34
N THR A 3 38.24 -28.56 9.57
CA THR A 3 37.60 -27.27 9.79
C THR A 3 36.15 -27.35 9.30
N GLN A 4 35.18 -27.25 10.20
CA GLN A 4 33.76 -27.11 9.85
C GLN A 4 33.53 -25.73 9.20
N ALA A 5 33.00 -25.73 7.98
CA ALA A 5 32.41 -24.54 7.38
C ALA A 5 31.06 -24.28 8.08
N VAL A 6 30.98 -23.17 8.82
CA VAL A 6 29.74 -22.65 9.38
C VAL A 6 28.87 -22.18 8.21
N ALA A 7 27.80 -22.93 7.93
CA ALA A 7 26.78 -22.53 6.98
C ALA A 7 26.07 -21.28 7.51
N SER A 8 26.22 -20.16 6.79
CA SER A 8 25.45 -18.94 7.04
C SER A 8 23.97 -19.23 6.80
N ILE A 9 23.16 -19.08 7.86
CA ILE A 9 21.70 -19.06 7.75
C ILE A 9 21.34 -17.83 6.90
N PRO A 10 20.65 -17.96 5.76
CA PRO A 10 20.10 -16.79 5.09
C PRO A 10 18.98 -16.25 5.96
N GLY A 11 19.31 -15.28 6.80
CA GLY A 11 18.33 -14.45 7.48
C GLY A 11 17.53 -13.72 6.41
N ASN A 12 16.32 -14.19 6.14
CA ASN A 12 15.30 -13.49 5.35
C ASN A 12 14.77 -12.31 6.17
N GLY A 13 15.69 -11.46 6.64
CA GLY A 13 15.39 -10.24 7.35
C GLY A 13 14.84 -9.25 6.33
N ALA A 14 13.61 -8.80 6.55
CA ALA A 14 13.15 -7.58 5.90
C ALA A 14 14.25 -6.52 6.03
N PRO A 15 14.55 -5.75 4.96
CA PRO A 15 15.57 -4.72 5.04
C PRO A 15 15.27 -3.85 6.26
N ILE A 16 16.29 -3.62 7.08
CA ILE A 16 16.26 -2.66 8.20
C ILE A 16 15.88 -1.32 7.57
N GLY A 17 14.58 -0.99 7.56
CA GLY A 17 14.06 0.13 6.76
C GLY A 17 12.67 -0.05 6.14
N LEU A 18 12.10 -1.26 6.07
CA LEU A 18 10.75 -1.45 5.52
C LEU A 18 9.69 -0.82 6.44
N ARG A 19 9.10 0.29 5.98
CA ARG A 19 8.07 1.04 6.70
C ARG A 19 6.67 0.63 6.29
N TYR A 20 6.46 0.36 5.01
CA TYR A 20 5.14 0.08 4.45
C TYR A 20 5.11 -1.30 3.79
N ALA A 21 4.23 -2.16 4.29
CA ALA A 21 3.91 -3.46 3.74
C ALA A 21 2.59 -3.36 2.97
N LEU A 22 2.67 -3.25 1.64
CA LEU A 22 1.51 -3.01 0.78
C LEU A 22 0.85 -4.33 0.39
N ILE A 23 -0.47 -4.37 0.49
CA ILE A 23 -1.31 -5.55 0.24
C ILE A 23 -2.42 -5.13 -0.73
N PRO A 24 -2.26 -5.40 -2.04
CA PRO A 24 -3.33 -5.22 -3.01
C PRO A 24 -4.50 -6.13 -2.66
N VAL A 25 -5.67 -5.56 -2.36
CA VAL A 25 -6.85 -6.38 -2.02
C VAL A 25 -7.53 -6.95 -3.27
N HIS A 26 -7.27 -6.36 -4.43
CA HIS A 26 -7.63 -6.91 -5.73
C HIS A 26 -6.70 -6.37 -6.82
N GLY A 27 -6.26 -7.25 -7.71
CA GLY A 27 -5.44 -6.90 -8.87
C GLY A 27 -4.03 -6.37 -8.57
N TYR A 28 -3.18 -6.40 -9.60
CA TYR A 28 -1.92 -5.68 -9.63
C TYR A 28 -1.84 -4.93 -10.96
N GLY A 29 -1.65 -3.61 -10.89
CA GLY A 29 -1.60 -2.75 -12.06
C GLY A 29 -0.77 -1.50 -11.79
N ILE A 30 -0.65 -0.65 -12.81
CA ILE A 30 0.22 0.54 -12.79
C ILE A 30 -0.05 1.47 -11.61
N ALA A 31 -1.32 1.63 -11.22
CA ALA A 31 -1.69 2.46 -10.08
C ALA A 31 -1.16 1.91 -8.74
N VAL A 32 -1.28 0.60 -8.52
CA VAL A 32 -0.72 -0.09 -7.34
C VAL A 32 0.79 0.03 -7.32
N ALA A 33 1.46 -0.23 -8.44
CA ALA A 33 2.91 -0.08 -8.56
C ALA A 33 3.36 1.35 -8.27
N THR A 34 2.66 2.35 -8.80
CA THR A 34 2.96 3.76 -8.58
C THR A 34 2.82 4.14 -7.09
N VAL A 35 1.81 3.62 -6.39
CA VAL A 35 1.65 3.89 -4.94
C VAL A 35 2.83 3.34 -4.12
N VAL A 36 3.39 2.19 -4.48
CA VAL A 36 4.61 1.67 -3.83
C VAL A 36 5.73 2.69 -3.94
N HIS A 37 5.99 3.19 -5.14
CA HIS A 37 7.01 4.20 -5.38
C HIS A 37 6.71 5.55 -4.68
N MET A 38 5.43 5.94 -4.62
CA MET A 38 5.01 7.10 -3.84
C MET A 38 5.30 6.95 -2.35
N LEU A 39 5.09 5.77 -1.76
CA LEU A 39 5.38 5.54 -0.35
C LEU A 39 6.86 5.31 -0.07
N ASP A 40 7.60 4.79 -1.05
CA ASP A 40 9.04 4.58 -0.94
C ASP A 40 9.82 5.90 -0.93
N GLY A 41 9.37 6.90 -1.69
CA GLY A 41 10.00 8.22 -1.76
C GLY A 41 11.40 8.16 -2.35
N GLU A 42 12.41 8.64 -1.61
CA GLU A 42 13.82 8.52 -1.97
C GLU A 42 14.46 7.19 -1.50
N GLY A 43 13.63 6.27 -0.98
CA GLY A 43 14.06 5.02 -0.33
C GLY A 43 14.70 3.98 -1.25
N GLY A 44 14.70 4.16 -2.57
CA GLY A 44 15.32 3.23 -3.53
C GLY A 44 14.75 1.81 -3.49
N GLY A 45 13.50 1.64 -3.04
CA GLY A 45 12.78 0.38 -2.85
C GLY A 45 12.88 -0.22 -1.45
N ALA A 46 13.52 0.47 -0.49
CA ALA A 46 13.75 -0.06 0.85
C ALA A 46 12.60 0.21 1.83
N GLN A 47 11.78 1.24 1.61
CA GLN A 47 10.78 1.69 2.58
C GLN A 47 9.39 1.14 2.31
N ALA A 48 9.04 0.84 1.06
CA ALA A 48 7.73 0.34 0.68
C ALA A 48 7.85 -0.87 -0.26
N ARG A 49 7.13 -1.95 0.06
CA ARG A 49 7.12 -3.17 -0.78
C ARG A 49 5.75 -3.82 -0.79
N ILE A 50 5.41 -4.41 -1.92
CA ILE A 50 4.24 -5.29 -2.05
C ILE A 50 4.56 -6.65 -1.44
N LEU A 51 3.72 -7.08 -0.52
CA LEU A 51 3.77 -8.43 0.01
C LEU A 51 3.23 -9.43 -1.02
N GLN A 52 3.91 -10.57 -1.14
CA GLN A 52 3.39 -11.69 -1.91
C GLN A 52 2.14 -12.27 -1.24
N SER A 53 1.35 -13.03 -2.00
CA SER A 53 0.17 -13.69 -1.44
C SER A 53 0.57 -14.61 -0.29
N ASN A 54 -0.14 -14.51 0.84
CA ASN A 54 0.14 -15.23 2.10
C ASN A 54 1.51 -14.93 2.74
N GLU A 55 2.24 -13.92 2.27
CA GLU A 55 3.44 -13.44 2.95
C GLU A 55 3.02 -12.73 4.25
N PRO A 56 3.61 -13.10 5.40
CA PRO A 56 3.28 -12.44 6.67
C PRO A 56 3.77 -10.99 6.66
N VAL A 57 3.04 -10.10 7.35
CA VAL A 57 3.47 -8.72 7.54
C VAL A 57 4.77 -8.69 8.35
N PRO A 58 5.88 -8.15 7.80
CA PRO A 58 7.14 -8.09 8.53
C PRO A 58 7.03 -7.29 9.82
N TYR A 59 7.78 -7.72 10.84
CA TYR A 59 7.78 -7.05 12.13
C TYR A 59 8.22 -5.59 12.00
N GLY A 60 7.45 -4.67 12.58
CA GLY A 60 7.71 -3.22 12.54
C GLY A 60 7.24 -2.51 11.26
N ALA A 61 6.78 -3.23 10.23
CA ALA A 61 6.19 -2.63 9.05
C ALA A 61 4.71 -2.29 9.27
N LEU A 62 4.28 -1.15 8.73
CA LEU A 62 2.88 -0.71 8.72
C LEU A 62 2.15 -1.41 7.56
N PRO A 63 1.10 -2.20 7.83
CA PRO A 63 0.31 -2.80 6.76
C PRO A 63 -0.56 -1.76 6.06
N VAL A 64 -0.54 -1.79 4.73
CA VAL A 64 -1.27 -0.86 3.86
C VAL A 64 -2.08 -1.65 2.85
N LEU A 65 -3.41 -1.66 3.00
CA LEU A 65 -4.32 -2.18 2.00
C LEU A 65 -4.43 -1.22 0.82
N LEU A 66 -4.37 -1.75 -0.40
CA LEU A 66 -4.57 -0.99 -1.62
C LEU A 66 -5.84 -1.44 -2.33
N ALA A 67 -6.75 -0.50 -2.57
CA ALA A 67 -8.00 -0.76 -3.27
C ALA A 67 -8.36 0.40 -4.20
N GLU A 68 -9.06 0.10 -5.28
CA GLU A 68 -9.74 1.11 -6.11
C GLU A 68 -10.99 1.69 -5.44
N THR A 69 -11.41 2.88 -5.87
CA THR A 69 -12.63 3.57 -5.41
C THR A 69 -13.96 2.97 -5.87
N THR A 70 -13.95 1.71 -6.27
CA THR A 70 -15.10 0.97 -6.74
C THR A 70 -15.84 0.28 -5.59
N VAL A 71 -17.11 -0.08 -5.82
CA VAL A 71 -17.87 -0.92 -4.88
C VAL A 71 -17.18 -2.27 -4.67
N TYR A 72 -16.67 -2.85 -5.76
CA TYR A 72 -15.93 -4.10 -5.71
C TYR A 72 -14.68 -3.99 -4.82
N GLY A 73 -13.89 -2.91 -4.99
CA GLY A 73 -12.75 -2.62 -4.13
C GLY A 73 -13.15 -2.54 -2.66
N ALA A 74 -14.24 -1.85 -2.32
CA ALA A 74 -14.73 -1.78 -0.94
C ALA A 74 -15.17 -3.14 -0.38
N VAL A 75 -15.78 -4.01 -1.19
CA VAL A 75 -16.13 -5.39 -0.79
C VAL A 75 -14.88 -6.23 -0.54
N CYS A 76 -13.85 -6.11 -1.38
CA CYS A 76 -12.57 -6.80 -1.17
C CYS A 76 -11.86 -6.34 0.12
N VAL A 77 -11.90 -5.04 0.42
CA VAL A 77 -11.38 -4.51 1.69
C VAL A 77 -12.16 -5.09 2.88
N GLU A 78 -13.49 -5.10 2.83
CA GLU A 78 -14.32 -5.70 3.88
C GLU A 78 -13.98 -7.18 4.11
N ALA A 79 -13.83 -7.95 3.03
CA ALA A 79 -13.46 -9.36 3.10
C ALA A 79 -12.07 -9.56 3.73
N MET A 80 -11.08 -8.75 3.33
CA MET A 80 -9.73 -8.77 3.89
C MET A 80 -9.75 -8.44 5.40
N LEU A 81 -10.48 -7.41 5.80
CA LEU A 81 -10.57 -6.99 7.20
C LEU A 81 -11.28 -8.01 8.09
N ARG A 82 -12.27 -8.73 7.56
CA ARG A 82 -12.94 -9.82 8.30
C ARG A 82 -11.98 -10.94 8.71
N GLY A 83 -10.96 -11.20 7.91
CA GLY A 83 -9.89 -12.16 8.20
C GLY A 83 -8.67 -11.56 8.90
N TRP A 84 -8.70 -10.26 9.24
CA TRP A 84 -7.53 -9.58 9.78
C TRP A 84 -7.21 -10.07 11.19
N ASN A 85 -5.96 -10.49 11.38
CA ASN A 85 -5.50 -10.93 12.69
C ASN A 85 -5.42 -9.73 13.65
N SER A 86 -6.14 -9.80 14.77
CA SER A 86 -6.17 -8.74 15.79
C SER A 86 -4.82 -8.53 16.50
N GLN A 87 -3.88 -9.47 16.37
CA GLN A 87 -2.50 -9.32 16.85
C GLN A 87 -1.64 -8.43 15.94
N LEU A 88 -2.07 -8.20 14.70
CA LEU A 88 -1.40 -7.27 13.78
C LEU A 88 -1.91 -5.84 14.00
N PRO A 89 -1.09 -4.82 13.73
CA PRO A 89 -1.57 -3.44 13.73
C PRO A 89 -2.73 -3.28 12.75
N ARG A 90 -3.63 -2.34 13.07
CA ARG A 90 -4.72 -1.96 12.16
C ARG A 90 -4.11 -1.46 10.85
N PRO A 91 -4.58 -1.94 9.69
CA PRO A 91 -4.00 -1.53 8.44
C PRO A 91 -4.47 -0.13 8.06
N TRP A 92 -3.64 0.58 7.30
CA TRP A 92 -4.08 1.73 6.53
C TRP A 92 -4.80 1.27 5.28
N LEU A 93 -5.76 2.06 4.81
CA LEU A 93 -6.31 1.92 3.47
C LEU A 93 -5.79 3.07 2.60
N VAL A 94 -5.14 2.75 1.50
CA VAL A 94 -4.90 3.69 0.41
C VAL A 94 -5.91 3.41 -0.69
N TRP A 95 -6.83 4.36 -0.85
CA TRP A 95 -7.95 4.26 -1.75
C TRP A 95 -7.65 5.03 -3.04
N VAL A 96 -7.49 4.31 -4.15
CA VAL A 96 -7.00 4.85 -5.42
C VAL A 96 -8.16 5.09 -6.36
N ALA A 97 -8.32 6.31 -6.85
CA ALA A 97 -9.41 6.61 -7.76
C ALA A 97 -9.16 6.01 -9.16
N ASP A 98 -10.10 5.18 -9.60
CA ASP A 98 -10.08 4.47 -10.89
C ASP A 98 -10.60 5.31 -12.06
N ALA A 99 -11.38 6.35 -11.76
CA ALA A 99 -12.00 7.24 -12.73
C ALA A 99 -12.00 8.70 -12.22
N PRO A 100 -12.14 9.71 -13.11
CA PRO A 100 -12.25 11.13 -12.74
C PRO A 100 -13.64 11.46 -12.17
N ALA A 101 -14.17 10.59 -11.31
CA ALA A 101 -15.46 10.72 -10.67
C ALA A 101 -15.30 10.51 -9.16
N ARG A 102 -16.24 11.06 -8.39
CA ARG A 102 -16.27 10.76 -6.96
C ARG A 102 -16.62 9.29 -6.75
N PRO A 103 -16.04 8.61 -5.74
CA PRO A 103 -16.43 7.25 -5.39
C PRO A 103 -17.94 7.19 -5.18
N VAL A 104 -18.60 6.15 -5.66
CA VAL A 104 -20.06 6.03 -5.52
C VAL A 104 -20.49 5.94 -4.04
N PRO A 105 -21.69 6.43 -3.68
CA PRO A 105 -22.15 6.48 -2.29
C PRO A 105 -22.02 5.14 -1.54
N GLU A 106 -22.30 4.03 -2.19
CA GLU A 106 -22.27 2.68 -1.65
C GLU A 106 -20.85 2.30 -1.21
N ALA A 107 -19.85 2.61 -2.04
CA ALA A 107 -18.45 2.34 -1.73
C ALA A 107 -17.99 3.20 -0.53
N ARG A 108 -18.37 4.49 -0.50
CA ARG A 108 -18.05 5.40 0.63
C ARG A 108 -18.70 4.94 1.92
N TYR A 109 -19.96 4.50 1.87
CA TYR A 109 -20.69 4.01 3.05
C TYR A 109 -19.99 2.78 3.64
N ARG A 110 -19.59 1.82 2.79
CA ARG A 110 -18.84 0.64 3.21
C ARG A 110 -17.52 1.03 3.88
N ILE A 111 -16.68 1.84 3.23
CA ILE A 111 -15.40 2.25 3.82
C ILE A 111 -15.60 3.03 5.13
N ARG A 112 -16.63 3.88 5.22
CA ARG A 112 -16.96 4.59 6.46
C ARG A 112 -17.32 3.62 7.59
N ALA A 113 -18.07 2.56 7.32
CA ALA A 113 -18.41 1.55 8.31
C ALA A 113 -17.19 0.76 8.80
N LEU A 114 -16.12 0.67 7.99
CA LEU A 114 -14.89 -0.04 8.30
C LEU A 114 -13.84 0.81 9.03
N GLN A 115 -14.09 2.11 9.23
CA GLN A 115 -13.09 3.04 9.81
C GLN A 115 -12.54 2.58 11.18
N ALA A 116 -13.35 1.94 12.02
CA ALA A 116 -12.91 1.47 13.33
C ALA A 116 -11.87 0.33 13.24
N GLN A 117 -11.80 -0.38 12.10
CA GLN A 117 -10.86 -1.47 11.85
C GLN A 117 -9.59 -0.99 11.13
N LEU A 118 -9.59 0.25 10.65
CA LEU A 118 -8.47 0.86 9.93
C LEU A 118 -7.70 1.82 10.85
N ALA A 119 -6.40 1.97 10.61
CA ALA A 119 -5.59 3.02 11.24
C ALA A 119 -5.84 4.39 10.60
N GLY A 120 -6.23 4.40 9.32
CA GLY A 120 -6.56 5.59 8.57
C GLY A 120 -6.91 5.26 7.14
N VAL A 121 -7.48 6.25 6.44
CA VAL A 121 -7.78 6.17 5.01
C VAL A 121 -7.10 7.34 4.32
N ALA A 122 -6.20 7.04 3.39
CA ALA A 122 -5.59 8.01 2.49
C ALA A 122 -6.17 7.82 1.08
N THR A 123 -6.31 8.90 0.31
CA THR A 123 -6.90 8.84 -1.03
C THR A 123 -5.89 9.33 -2.07
N VAL A 124 -5.69 8.53 -3.11
CA VAL A 124 -4.92 8.92 -4.29
C VAL A 124 -5.91 9.31 -5.39
N PRO A 125 -5.83 10.54 -5.93
CA PRO A 125 -6.76 10.99 -6.96
C PRO A 125 -6.55 10.22 -8.26
N TYR A 126 -7.51 10.34 -9.18
CA TYR A 126 -7.36 9.76 -10.51
C TYR A 126 -6.23 10.50 -11.22
N LEU A 127 -5.25 9.75 -11.70
CA LEU A 127 -4.07 10.25 -12.38
C LEU A 127 -4.11 9.78 -13.83
N PRO A 128 -4.68 10.57 -14.77
CA PRO A 128 -4.88 10.16 -16.16
C PRO A 128 -3.59 9.71 -16.85
N VAL A 129 -2.47 10.32 -16.45
CA VAL A 129 -1.14 10.00 -16.98
C VAL A 129 -0.71 8.56 -16.76
N LEU A 130 -1.25 7.87 -15.75
CA LEU A 130 -0.94 6.46 -15.52
C LEU A 130 -1.44 5.55 -16.65
N ARG A 131 -2.30 6.05 -17.54
CA ARG A 131 -2.77 5.31 -18.73
C ARG A 131 -1.81 5.40 -19.91
N THR A 132 -0.79 6.25 -19.83
CA THR A 132 0.16 6.50 -20.93
C THR A 132 1.58 6.08 -20.61
N VAL A 133 1.87 5.73 -19.35
CA VAL A 133 3.20 5.31 -18.90
C VAL A 133 3.36 3.81 -19.01
N GLU A 134 4.59 3.37 -19.29
CA GLU A 134 4.95 1.95 -19.40
C GLU A 134 5.24 1.34 -18.03
N ASP A 135 5.79 2.14 -17.11
CA ASP A 135 6.12 1.71 -15.77
C ASP A 135 5.89 2.80 -14.70
N ALA A 136 6.00 2.38 -13.43
CA ALA A 136 5.77 3.24 -12.28
C ALA A 136 6.91 4.24 -12.02
N ALA A 137 8.12 3.97 -12.52
CA ALA A 137 9.25 4.88 -12.38
C ALA A 137 9.04 6.10 -13.29
N GLN A 138 8.63 5.87 -14.53
CA GLN A 138 8.24 6.91 -15.49
C GLN A 138 7.06 7.75 -14.95
N ALA A 139 6.08 7.10 -14.30
CA ALA A 139 4.95 7.81 -13.68
C ALA A 139 5.40 8.88 -12.69
N LEU A 140 6.47 8.62 -11.92
CA LEU A 140 6.97 9.57 -10.93
C LEU A 140 7.59 10.82 -11.54
N GLU A 141 7.88 10.87 -12.85
CA GLU A 141 8.42 12.09 -13.48
C GLU A 141 7.37 13.21 -13.55
N TYR A 142 6.09 12.84 -13.57
CA TYR A 142 4.98 13.77 -13.72
C TYR A 142 4.66 14.50 -12.42
N LYS A 143 4.49 15.82 -12.54
CA LYS A 143 4.24 16.72 -11.40
C LYS A 143 3.02 16.30 -10.56
N ASP A 144 1.92 15.90 -11.20
CA ASP A 144 0.70 15.53 -10.51
C ASP A 144 0.87 14.25 -9.70
N VAL A 145 1.65 13.30 -10.21
CA VAL A 145 2.00 12.05 -9.52
C VAL A 145 2.90 12.34 -8.32
N LYS A 146 3.94 13.18 -8.48
CA LYS A 146 4.80 13.61 -7.37
C LYS A 146 3.98 14.28 -6.25
N SER A 147 3.11 15.22 -6.62
CA SER A 147 2.23 15.94 -5.70
C SER A 147 1.26 15.02 -4.96
N ALA A 148 0.69 14.04 -5.67
CA ALA A 148 -0.15 13.00 -5.06
C ALA A 148 0.63 12.15 -4.07
N GLY A 149 1.87 11.76 -4.41
CA GLY A 149 2.76 11.02 -3.51
C GLY A 149 3.13 11.80 -2.25
N ASP A 150 3.46 13.08 -2.38
CA ASP A 150 3.72 13.96 -1.23
C ASP A 150 2.49 14.07 -0.32
N THR A 151 1.31 14.24 -0.92
CA THR A 151 0.05 14.33 -0.18
C THR A 151 -0.26 13.02 0.54
N LEU A 152 -0.06 11.88 -0.13
CA LEU A 152 -0.24 10.54 0.43
C LEU A 152 0.66 10.34 1.66
N ARG A 153 1.96 10.62 1.54
CA ARG A 153 2.90 10.49 2.66
C ARG A 153 2.49 11.36 3.84
N ARG A 154 2.16 12.63 3.61
CA ARG A 154 1.68 13.55 4.66
C ARG A 154 0.40 13.06 5.33
N GLN A 155 -0.55 12.49 4.59
CA GLN A 155 -1.77 11.93 5.16
C GLN A 155 -1.47 10.76 6.10
N MET A 156 -0.54 9.89 5.71
CA MET A 156 -0.19 8.71 6.49
C MET A 156 0.68 9.04 7.70
N GLU A 157 1.63 9.96 7.57
CA GLU A 157 2.53 10.38 8.67
C GLU A 157 1.85 11.35 9.65
N GLY A 158 0.99 12.25 9.15
CA GLY A 158 0.31 13.26 9.96
C GLY A 158 -0.75 12.70 10.92
N ASN A 159 -1.18 11.46 10.70
CA ASN A 159 -2.20 10.78 11.50
C ASN A 159 -1.61 9.73 12.46
N SER A 160 -0.28 9.59 12.53
CA SER A 160 0.42 8.69 13.46
C SER A 160 0.68 9.30 14.85
N LYS A 161 -0.16 10.23 15.30
CA LYS A 161 -0.10 10.81 16.66
C LYS A 161 -1.09 10.16 17.61
#